data_AF-A0A928IVC8-F1
#
_entry.id   AF-A0A928IVC8-F1
#
_cell.length_a   1.000
_cell.length_b   1.000
_cell.length_c   1.000
_cell.angle_alpha   90.00
_cell.angle_beta   90.00
_cell.angle_gamma   90.00
#
_symmetry.space_group_name_H-M   'P 1'
#
loop_
_entity.id
_entity.type
_entity.pdbx_description
1 polymer ?
#
loop_
_entity_poly.entity_id
_entity_poly.type
_entity_poly.pdbx_seq_one_letter_code
_entity_poly.pdbx_strand_id
1 'polypeptide(L)'
;MKINIFRKAVIICIISVMLLTMSVPSFANVQVTVFDDIAYGAWYAESVKYVSEKGIMVGTSDSLFSPDMKFSRAQTVQVLARLSGDDLSGYDSVDFDDVPDGAWFTSAVAWAKDKGVAQGDGVNFKPTKVVTREQLAVMIANFAEKYGIVNKYPAMSKMSGFSDASKVSDWAKDGLDWAISNAILSGTGNKTLNPLGTATRAQAAKIFYFVDYLMNEGIVPPDTTDFDAIEMKTVDNPMILCWGDSMTQGYPSFLKRDYKLRVRNWSSGGEKAEFIAMKQGGTPFYVAPFTIPAEQKDVKITLLDDTFREINSDEGFAFLGNNGLSPVYINGIKGNLYLNDDGNYYFNRMDPAPYTEVLVDRPTRIVTVAMKNQNLNDIHIIFSGPSNGYEWNESDKLIEAQSDMIEYMGTDKYIIISLTSWYYLPNVDKFNEGLAEYYGEKFLDFRSYLLTDEAFEAAGITKTEQDINDIAIGEIPSSFRSDKEHGNDIFNKLLSDQLYIKMVELGYIEG
;
A
#
# COMPACT_ATOMS: atom_id res chain seq x y z
N MET A 1 63.25 6.11 -46.30
CA MET A 1 64.40 6.96 -45.88
C MET A 1 63.81 8.33 -45.55
N LYS A 2 63.63 8.83 -44.32
CA LYS A 2 64.30 8.74 -43.01
C LYS A 2 63.22 8.50 -41.91
N ILE A 3 63.32 7.48 -41.06
CA ILE A 3 63.92 7.47 -39.70
C ILE A 3 63.37 8.54 -38.74
N ASN A 4 62.63 8.04 -37.74
CA ASN A 4 62.43 8.42 -36.32
C ASN A 4 62.67 9.88 -35.89
N ILE A 5 61.82 10.35 -34.96
CA ILE A 5 62.18 10.81 -33.60
C ILE A 5 61.03 11.70 -33.04
N PHE A 6 60.17 11.15 -32.18
CA PHE A 6 59.88 11.64 -30.81
C PHE A 6 58.59 11.02 -30.24
N ARG A 7 58.81 10.18 -29.23
CA ARG A 7 57.83 9.72 -28.24
C ARG A 7 57.63 10.81 -27.17
N LYS A 8 56.42 10.84 -26.60
CA LYS A 8 56.04 11.35 -25.26
C LYS A 8 55.82 12.87 -25.09
N ALA A 9 54.79 13.15 -24.29
CA ALA A 9 54.44 14.42 -23.62
C ALA A 9 53.49 15.38 -24.35
N VAL A 10 52.17 15.16 -24.23
CA VAL A 10 51.16 16.23 -24.01
C VAL A 10 49.96 15.64 -23.25
N ILE A 11 50.12 15.41 -21.95
CA ILE A 11 49.03 15.37 -20.97
C ILE A 11 49.45 16.42 -19.94
N ILE A 12 48.51 17.29 -19.55
CA ILE A 12 48.61 18.41 -18.57
C ILE A 12 48.82 19.79 -19.22
N CYS A 13 48.02 20.76 -18.72
CA CYS A 13 48.03 22.22 -18.94
C CYS A 13 47.11 22.81 -20.02
N ILE A 14 45.78 22.75 -19.82
CA ILE A 14 44.87 23.89 -20.04
C ILE A 14 43.76 23.88 -18.97
N ILE A 15 44.12 24.25 -17.74
CA ILE A 15 43.17 24.80 -16.76
C ILE A 15 43.81 26.12 -16.29
N SER A 16 43.01 27.19 -16.30
CA SER A 16 43.31 28.56 -15.86
C SER A 16 43.84 29.48 -16.95
N VAL A 17 42.94 30.24 -17.60
CA VAL A 17 42.94 31.72 -17.56
C VAL A 17 41.56 32.24 -18.02
N MET A 18 40.89 32.90 -17.06
CA MET A 18 39.92 34.00 -17.16
C MET A 18 38.50 33.79 -17.71
N LEU A 19 37.59 33.86 -16.72
CA LEU A 19 36.31 34.57 -16.74
C LEU A 19 36.30 35.80 -17.67
N LEU A 20 35.29 35.87 -18.53
CA LEU A 20 34.62 37.12 -18.88
C LEU A 20 33.12 36.86 -19.09
N THR A 21 32.36 37.49 -18.20
CA THR A 21 30.91 37.62 -18.09
C THR A 21 30.07 37.33 -19.34
N MET A 22 29.36 36.21 -19.33
CA MET A 22 27.99 36.19 -19.82
C MET A 22 27.10 35.78 -18.65
N SER A 23 26.25 36.72 -18.23
CA SER A 23 25.11 36.47 -17.37
C SER A 23 24.31 35.31 -17.99
N VAL A 24 24.46 34.11 -17.45
CA VAL A 24 23.48 33.06 -17.69
C VAL A 24 22.29 33.46 -16.83
N PRO A 25 21.10 33.74 -17.39
CA PRO A 25 19.94 33.97 -16.56
C PRO A 25 19.77 32.76 -15.65
N SER A 26 19.60 33.03 -14.36
CA SER A 26 19.17 32.04 -13.38
C SER A 26 17.89 31.41 -13.93
N PHE A 27 17.96 30.16 -14.38
CA PHE A 27 16.76 29.37 -14.51
C PHE A 27 16.33 29.09 -13.08
N ALA A 28 15.36 29.86 -12.61
CA ALA A 28 14.56 29.47 -11.47
C ALA A 28 14.19 28.00 -11.65
N ASN A 29 14.43 27.17 -10.64
CA ASN A 29 13.78 25.86 -10.56
C ASN A 29 12.27 26.12 -10.39
N VAL A 30 11.59 26.30 -11.52
CA VAL A 30 10.14 26.31 -11.62
C VAL A 30 9.70 24.89 -11.29
N GLN A 31 9.01 24.73 -10.17
CA GLN A 31 8.22 23.54 -9.87
C GLN A 31 7.31 23.27 -11.07
N VAL A 32 7.57 22.21 -11.83
CA VAL A 32 6.66 21.80 -12.92
C VAL A 32 5.44 21.14 -12.28
N THR A 33 4.56 21.98 -11.75
CA THR A 33 3.12 21.71 -11.80
C THR A 33 2.71 21.98 -13.24
N VAL A 34 2.20 20.98 -13.95
CA VAL A 34 1.83 21.17 -15.37
C VAL A 34 0.66 22.17 -15.48
N PHE A 35 -0.13 22.32 -14.42
CA PHE A 35 -1.28 23.23 -14.33
C PHE A 35 -1.44 23.82 -12.92
N ASP A 36 -1.82 25.09 -12.83
CA ASP A 36 -1.95 25.93 -11.63
C ASP A 36 -3.09 25.49 -10.69
N ASP A 37 -4.10 24.81 -11.21
CA ASP A 37 -5.31 24.37 -10.49
C ASP A 37 -5.25 22.91 -10.02
N ILE A 38 -4.09 22.28 -10.16
CA ILE A 38 -3.81 21.01 -9.50
C ILE A 38 -3.30 21.34 -8.11
N ALA A 39 -4.21 21.25 -7.14
CA ALA A 39 -3.84 21.40 -5.74
C ALA A 39 -2.68 20.47 -5.44
N TYR A 40 -1.63 21.07 -4.91
CA TYR A 40 -0.47 20.33 -4.51
C TYR A 40 -0.90 19.26 -3.50
N GLY A 41 -0.63 18.00 -3.81
CA GLY A 41 -1.06 16.90 -2.97
C GLY A 41 -2.43 16.28 -3.25
N ALA A 42 -3.12 16.69 -4.31
CA ALA A 42 -4.36 16.05 -4.73
C ALA A 42 -4.16 14.55 -5.05
N TRP A 43 -5.16 13.73 -4.71
CA TRP A 43 -5.16 12.28 -4.98
C TRP A 43 -5.00 11.94 -6.47
N TYR A 44 -5.38 12.87 -7.36
CA TYR A 44 -5.27 12.74 -8.81
C TYR A 44 -4.00 13.36 -9.41
N ALA A 45 -3.17 14.05 -8.61
CA ALA A 45 -2.07 14.85 -9.15
C ALA A 45 -1.06 14.02 -9.97
N GLU A 46 -0.72 12.82 -9.51
CA GLU A 46 0.20 11.93 -10.22
C GLU A 46 -0.42 11.38 -11.51
N SER A 47 -1.69 10.98 -11.47
CA SER A 47 -2.42 10.57 -12.67
C SER A 47 -2.47 11.70 -13.68
N VAL A 48 -2.79 12.94 -13.26
CA VAL A 48 -2.83 14.13 -14.12
C VAL A 48 -1.47 14.39 -14.74
N LYS A 49 -0.40 14.34 -13.96
CA LYS A 49 0.97 14.48 -14.47
C LYS A 49 1.25 13.43 -15.54
N TYR A 50 1.02 12.15 -15.24
CA TYR A 50 1.27 11.04 -16.15
C TYR A 50 0.55 11.19 -17.49
N VAL A 51 -0.77 11.40 -17.47
CA VAL A 51 -1.56 11.52 -18.69
C VAL A 51 -1.21 12.78 -19.48
N SER A 52 -0.70 13.82 -18.82
CA SER A 52 -0.29 15.07 -19.48
C SER A 52 1.08 14.94 -20.13
N GLU A 53 2.06 14.35 -19.44
CA GLU A 53 3.41 14.10 -19.98
C GLU A 53 3.39 13.16 -21.18
N LYS A 54 2.49 12.18 -21.18
CA LYS A 54 2.27 11.29 -22.34
C LYS A 54 1.37 11.90 -23.43
N GLY A 55 0.83 13.10 -23.22
CA GLY A 55 -0.08 13.75 -24.18
C GLY A 55 -1.44 13.05 -24.32
N ILE A 56 -1.79 12.14 -23.41
CA ILE A 56 -3.05 11.40 -23.37
C ILE A 56 -4.21 12.37 -23.04
N MET A 57 -4.04 13.16 -21.98
CA MET A 57 -4.93 14.28 -21.66
C MET A 57 -4.18 15.60 -21.77
N VAL A 58 -4.93 16.67 -22.01
CA VAL A 58 -4.41 18.04 -22.05
C VAL A 58 -5.23 18.94 -21.15
N GLY A 59 -4.65 20.05 -20.73
CA GLY A 59 -5.34 21.09 -19.97
C GLY A 59 -6.53 21.68 -20.70
N THR A 60 -7.41 22.33 -19.94
CA THR A 60 -8.47 23.20 -20.47
C THR A 60 -7.93 24.56 -20.89
N SER A 61 -6.73 24.92 -20.42
CA SER A 61 -5.91 26.02 -20.91
C SER A 61 -4.43 25.65 -20.74
N ASP A 62 -3.54 26.55 -21.14
CA ASP A 62 -2.09 26.40 -20.95
C ASP A 62 -1.70 26.26 -19.46
N SER A 63 -2.54 26.73 -18.54
CA SER A 63 -2.25 26.72 -17.11
C SER A 63 -3.32 26.04 -16.25
N LEU A 64 -4.42 25.52 -16.82
CA LEU A 64 -5.49 24.88 -16.04
C LEU A 64 -5.80 23.48 -16.56
N PHE A 65 -5.90 22.52 -15.65
CA PHE A 65 -6.41 21.18 -15.92
C PHE A 65 -7.92 21.07 -15.74
N SER A 66 -8.52 21.86 -14.86
CA SER A 66 -9.90 21.83 -14.38
C SER A 66 -10.32 20.47 -13.76
N PRO A 67 -9.72 20.02 -12.64
CA PRO A 67 -9.92 18.67 -12.12
C PRO A 67 -11.37 18.32 -11.74
N ASP A 68 -12.15 19.29 -11.24
CA ASP A 68 -13.54 19.08 -10.81
C ASP A 68 -14.57 19.24 -11.93
N MET A 69 -14.14 19.71 -13.11
CA MET A 69 -15.03 19.84 -14.25
C MET A 69 -15.54 18.46 -14.67
N LYS A 70 -16.84 18.40 -14.94
CA LYS A 70 -17.50 17.18 -15.41
C LYS A 70 -16.97 16.77 -16.77
N PHE A 71 -16.69 15.48 -16.93
CA PHE A 71 -16.08 14.94 -18.12
C PHE A 71 -17.13 14.62 -19.19
N SER A 72 -16.93 15.07 -20.43
CA SER A 72 -17.90 14.89 -21.51
C SER A 72 -17.61 13.68 -22.39
N ARG A 73 -18.63 13.23 -23.13
CA ARG A 73 -18.49 12.15 -24.13
C ARG A 73 -17.43 12.46 -25.19
N ALA A 74 -17.37 13.69 -25.68
CA ALA A 74 -16.34 14.11 -26.63
C ALA A 74 -14.93 14.03 -26.04
N GLN A 75 -14.77 14.44 -24.78
CA GLN A 75 -13.47 14.33 -24.10
C GLN A 75 -13.05 12.87 -23.92
N THR A 76 -13.99 11.97 -23.61
CA THR A 76 -13.71 10.52 -23.52
C THR A 76 -13.14 9.96 -24.82
N VAL A 77 -13.82 10.17 -25.95
CA VAL A 77 -13.34 9.63 -27.23
C VAL A 77 -12.06 10.31 -27.72
N GLN A 78 -11.84 11.58 -27.38
CA GLN A 78 -10.58 12.27 -27.68
C GLN A 78 -9.39 11.63 -26.98
N VAL A 79 -9.55 11.29 -25.69
CA VAL A 79 -8.49 10.65 -24.91
C VAL A 79 -8.23 9.23 -25.38
N LEU A 80 -9.26 8.45 -25.68
CA LEU A 80 -9.12 7.10 -26.25
C LEU A 80 -8.46 7.11 -27.63
N ALA A 81 -8.78 8.08 -28.49
CA ALA A 81 -8.11 8.25 -29.78
C ALA A 81 -6.61 8.51 -29.60
N ARG A 82 -6.22 9.36 -28.64
CA ARG A 82 -4.80 9.59 -28.32
C ARG A 82 -4.11 8.34 -27.78
N LEU A 83 -4.79 7.59 -26.91
CA LEU A 83 -4.28 6.32 -26.37
C LEU A 83 -4.04 5.27 -27.46
N SER A 84 -4.85 5.24 -28.52
CA SER A 84 -4.62 4.31 -29.63
C SER A 84 -3.34 4.58 -30.41
N GLY A 85 -2.93 5.84 -30.50
CA GLY A 85 -1.89 6.27 -31.43
C GLY A 85 -2.29 6.20 -32.91
N ASP A 86 -3.57 5.97 -33.23
CA ASP A 86 -4.07 5.95 -34.61
C ASP A 86 -3.90 7.32 -35.28
N ASP A 87 -3.67 7.31 -36.60
CA ASP A 87 -3.73 8.53 -37.41
C ASP A 87 -5.19 8.93 -37.68
N LEU A 88 -5.52 10.16 -37.29
CA LEU A 88 -6.87 10.70 -37.42
C LEU A 88 -7.10 11.51 -38.73
N SER A 89 -6.09 11.63 -39.60
CA SER A 89 -6.12 12.47 -40.80
C SER A 89 -7.21 12.14 -41.83
N GLY A 90 -7.85 10.97 -41.75
CA GLY A 90 -8.96 10.55 -42.61
C GLY A 90 -10.36 10.73 -41.99
N TYR A 91 -10.44 11.28 -40.78
CA TYR A 91 -11.69 11.40 -40.01
C TYR A 91 -12.17 12.85 -39.96
N ASP A 92 -12.44 13.45 -41.11
CA ASP A 92 -12.77 14.89 -41.17
C ASP A 92 -14.26 15.20 -40.92
N SER A 93 -15.13 14.19 -41.02
CA SER A 93 -16.59 14.33 -40.88
C SER A 93 -17.24 13.06 -40.32
N VAL A 94 -18.47 13.20 -39.81
CA VAL A 94 -19.30 12.09 -39.33
C VAL A 94 -20.78 12.43 -39.44
N ASP A 95 -21.61 11.44 -39.79
CA ASP A 95 -23.07 11.61 -39.85
C ASP A 95 -23.69 11.68 -38.44
N PHE A 96 -23.55 12.82 -37.78
CA PHE A 96 -24.30 13.23 -36.58
C PHE A 96 -24.64 14.72 -36.68
N ASP A 97 -25.92 15.07 -36.48
CA ASP A 97 -26.41 16.45 -36.65
C ASP A 97 -25.77 17.44 -35.67
N ASP A 98 -25.30 16.96 -34.51
CA ASP A 98 -24.67 17.75 -33.45
C ASP A 98 -23.13 17.69 -33.45
N VAL A 99 -22.53 17.18 -34.53
CA VAL A 99 -21.07 17.15 -34.73
C VAL A 99 -20.72 17.91 -36.00
N PRO A 100 -20.50 19.23 -35.92
CA PRO A 100 -20.12 20.02 -37.08
C PRO A 100 -18.70 19.67 -37.55
N ASP A 101 -18.47 19.76 -38.85
CA ASP A 101 -17.14 19.58 -39.44
C ASP A 101 -16.12 20.55 -38.84
N GLY A 102 -14.89 20.06 -38.60
CA GLY A 102 -13.79 20.88 -38.08
C GLY A 102 -13.89 21.27 -36.61
N ALA A 103 -14.87 20.80 -35.84
CA ALA A 103 -14.83 20.95 -34.39
C ALA A 103 -13.69 20.12 -33.79
N TRP A 104 -13.17 20.55 -32.64
CA TRP A 104 -12.00 19.92 -32.02
C TRP A 104 -12.16 18.43 -31.72
N PHE A 105 -13.41 17.96 -31.59
CA PHE A 105 -13.74 16.56 -31.33
C PHE A 105 -14.21 15.79 -32.58
N THR A 106 -14.40 16.44 -33.73
CA THR A 106 -15.01 15.81 -34.91
C THR A 106 -14.26 14.55 -35.33
N SER A 107 -12.94 14.64 -35.45
CA SER A 107 -12.12 13.50 -35.85
C SER A 107 -12.10 12.39 -34.83
N ALA A 108 -12.09 12.71 -33.53
CA ALA A 108 -12.18 11.69 -32.49
C ALA A 108 -13.55 11.00 -32.46
N VAL A 109 -14.64 11.73 -32.72
CA VAL A 109 -16.00 11.15 -32.78
C VAL A 109 -16.16 10.28 -34.02
N ALA A 110 -15.70 10.76 -35.17
CA ALA A 110 -15.69 10.01 -36.43
C ALA A 110 -14.88 8.70 -36.28
N TRP A 111 -13.66 8.78 -35.73
CA TRP A 111 -12.84 7.63 -35.40
C TRP A 111 -13.53 6.66 -34.43
N ALA A 112 -14.13 7.18 -33.36
CA ALA A 112 -14.77 6.33 -32.36
C ALA A 112 -16.00 5.61 -32.93
N LYS A 113 -16.76 6.24 -33.84
CA LYS A 113 -17.88 5.63 -34.54
C LYS A 113 -17.40 4.51 -35.47
N ASP A 114 -16.38 4.79 -36.29
CA ASP A 114 -15.81 3.84 -37.25
C ASP A 114 -15.22 2.60 -36.57
N LYS A 115 -14.39 2.81 -35.54
CA LYS A 115 -13.78 1.72 -34.76
C LYS A 115 -14.79 0.97 -33.88
N GLY A 116 -16.00 1.52 -33.70
CA GLY A 116 -17.00 0.97 -32.80
C GLY A 116 -16.68 1.17 -31.32
N VAL A 117 -15.84 2.15 -30.97
CA VAL A 117 -15.52 2.54 -29.59
C VAL A 117 -16.73 3.23 -28.94
N ALA A 118 -17.41 4.11 -29.67
CA ALA A 118 -18.58 4.83 -29.18
C ALA A 118 -19.64 4.99 -30.28
N GLN A 119 -20.91 5.04 -29.87
CA GLN A 119 -22.05 5.27 -30.76
C GLN A 119 -22.92 6.45 -30.26
N GLY A 120 -23.63 7.08 -31.19
CA GLY A 120 -24.69 8.06 -30.92
C GLY A 120 -26.06 7.41 -30.79
N ASP A 121 -27.12 8.21 -30.81
CA ASP A 121 -28.52 7.71 -30.79
C ASP A 121 -29.11 7.48 -32.20
N GLY A 122 -28.25 7.48 -33.22
CA GLY A 122 -28.62 7.36 -34.63
C GLY A 122 -28.74 8.72 -35.34
N VAL A 123 -28.99 9.81 -34.61
CA VAL A 123 -29.06 11.17 -35.15
C VAL A 123 -27.99 12.08 -34.53
N ASN A 124 -27.76 11.95 -33.22
CA ASN A 124 -26.88 12.80 -32.45
C ASN A 124 -25.86 11.98 -31.64
N PHE A 125 -24.64 12.50 -31.51
CA PHE A 125 -23.59 11.93 -30.67
C PHE A 125 -23.66 12.44 -29.21
N LYS A 126 -24.17 13.65 -29.00
CA LYS A 126 -24.22 14.39 -27.73
C LYS A 126 -22.82 14.67 -27.16
N PRO A 127 -21.93 15.34 -27.93
CA PRO A 127 -20.51 15.49 -27.60
C PRO A 127 -20.27 16.24 -26.27
N THR A 128 -21.11 17.22 -25.96
CA THR A 128 -20.98 18.06 -24.75
C THR A 128 -21.67 17.46 -23.52
N LYS A 129 -22.44 16.38 -23.68
CA LYS A 129 -23.11 15.74 -22.55
C LYS A 129 -22.09 15.09 -21.62
N VAL A 130 -22.27 15.30 -20.32
CA VAL A 130 -21.47 14.65 -19.28
C VAL A 130 -21.63 13.13 -19.39
N VAL A 131 -20.51 12.42 -19.39
CA VAL A 131 -20.48 10.97 -19.49
C VAL A 131 -20.87 10.33 -18.15
N THR A 132 -21.76 9.34 -18.20
CA THR A 132 -22.04 8.51 -17.02
C THR A 132 -20.95 7.46 -16.82
N ARG A 133 -20.83 6.91 -15.62
CA ARG A 133 -19.84 5.87 -15.29
C ARG A 133 -20.03 4.62 -16.14
N GLU A 134 -21.28 4.18 -16.34
CA GLU A 134 -21.57 3.04 -17.21
C GLU A 134 -21.25 3.33 -18.69
N GLN A 135 -21.46 4.57 -19.17
CA GLN A 135 -21.07 4.96 -20.53
C GLN A 135 -19.55 5.00 -20.70
N LEU A 136 -18.84 5.53 -19.71
CA LEU A 136 -17.38 5.59 -19.71
C LEU A 136 -16.80 4.17 -19.75
N ALA A 137 -17.31 3.26 -18.92
CA ALA A 137 -16.86 1.87 -18.88
C ALA A 137 -17.08 1.15 -20.21
N VAL A 138 -18.26 1.30 -20.83
CA VAL A 138 -18.54 0.70 -22.15
C VAL A 138 -17.60 1.23 -23.22
N MET A 139 -17.32 2.53 -23.27
CA MET A 139 -16.40 3.09 -24.26
C MET A 139 -14.98 2.54 -24.08
N ILE A 140 -14.51 2.41 -22.83
CA ILE A 140 -13.19 1.84 -22.52
C ILE A 140 -13.16 0.34 -22.87
N ALA A 141 -14.20 -0.42 -22.54
CA ALA A 141 -14.28 -1.85 -22.84
C ALA A 141 -14.30 -2.10 -24.35
N ASN A 142 -15.09 -1.34 -25.11
CA ASN A 142 -15.11 -1.42 -26.58
C ASN A 142 -13.74 -1.09 -27.15
N PHE A 143 -13.10 -0.01 -26.68
CA PHE A 143 -11.73 0.31 -27.05
C PHE A 143 -10.80 -0.88 -26.77
N ALA A 144 -10.82 -1.39 -25.55
CA ALA A 144 -9.97 -2.50 -25.14
C ALA A 144 -10.19 -3.76 -26.01
N GLU A 145 -11.43 -4.04 -26.41
CA GLU A 145 -11.75 -5.13 -27.32
C GLU A 145 -11.10 -4.92 -28.70
N LYS A 146 -11.22 -3.73 -29.27
CA LYS A 146 -10.67 -3.40 -30.60
C LYS A 146 -9.15 -3.48 -30.66
N TYR A 147 -8.47 -3.18 -29.55
CA TYR A 147 -7.02 -3.29 -29.44
C TYR A 147 -6.56 -4.63 -28.85
N GLY A 148 -7.45 -5.63 -28.74
CA GLY A 148 -7.11 -7.00 -28.36
C GLY A 148 -6.75 -7.20 -26.89
N ILE A 149 -7.10 -6.23 -26.03
CA ILE A 149 -6.77 -6.23 -24.60
C ILE A 149 -7.72 -7.16 -23.82
N VAL A 150 -9.02 -7.13 -24.13
CA VAL A 150 -10.05 -7.90 -23.41
C VAL A 150 -9.74 -9.41 -23.39
N ASN A 151 -9.27 -9.95 -24.51
CA ASN A 151 -8.92 -11.36 -24.64
C ASN A 151 -7.52 -11.70 -24.10
N LYS A 152 -6.67 -10.68 -23.90
CA LYS A 152 -5.32 -10.84 -23.35
C LYS A 152 -5.37 -10.97 -21.82
N TYR A 153 -6.38 -10.39 -21.18
CA TYR A 153 -6.54 -10.36 -19.72
C TYR A 153 -7.97 -10.74 -19.30
N PRO A 154 -8.33 -12.04 -19.33
CA PRO A 154 -9.65 -12.50 -18.92
C PRO A 154 -9.80 -12.34 -17.40
N ALA A 155 -10.72 -11.48 -16.97
CA ALA A 155 -11.02 -11.24 -15.57
C ALA A 155 -12.34 -11.93 -15.17
N MET A 156 -12.43 -12.43 -13.94
CA MET A 156 -13.68 -13.00 -13.40
C MET A 156 -14.69 -11.88 -13.17
N SER A 157 -15.96 -12.12 -13.50
CA SER A 157 -17.05 -11.17 -13.25
C SER A 157 -17.12 -10.77 -11.78
N LYS A 158 -17.05 -9.45 -11.50
CA LYS A 158 -17.05 -8.89 -10.13
C LYS A 158 -18.28 -8.01 -9.85
N MET A 159 -19.09 -7.71 -10.86
CA MET A 159 -20.22 -6.79 -10.72
C MET A 159 -21.30 -7.28 -9.73
N SER A 160 -21.44 -8.59 -9.51
CA SER A 160 -22.41 -9.16 -8.56
C SER A 160 -22.14 -8.80 -7.09
N GLY A 161 -20.94 -8.32 -6.75
CA GLY A 161 -20.58 -7.88 -5.40
C GLY A 161 -21.18 -6.53 -4.99
N PHE A 162 -21.82 -5.82 -5.91
CA PHE A 162 -22.33 -4.47 -5.69
C PHE A 162 -23.85 -4.44 -5.47
N SER A 163 -24.27 -3.74 -4.42
CA SER A 163 -25.67 -3.63 -3.98
C SER A 163 -26.59 -2.94 -5.00
N ASP A 164 -26.03 -2.12 -5.88
CA ASP A 164 -26.75 -1.39 -6.93
C ASP A 164 -26.44 -1.92 -8.34
N ALA A 165 -25.88 -3.13 -8.47
CA ALA A 165 -25.63 -3.77 -9.77
C ALA A 165 -26.91 -3.90 -10.63
N SER A 166 -28.08 -3.99 -10.00
CA SER A 166 -29.37 -4.00 -10.70
C SER A 166 -29.74 -2.67 -11.35
N LYS A 167 -29.07 -1.56 -11.00
CA LYS A 167 -29.27 -0.23 -11.62
C LYS A 167 -28.44 -0.03 -12.88
N VAL A 168 -27.55 -0.97 -13.20
CA VAL A 168 -26.75 -0.94 -14.43
C VAL A 168 -27.67 -1.19 -15.61
N SER A 169 -27.63 -0.30 -16.59
CA SER A 169 -28.41 -0.48 -17.81
C SER A 169 -28.00 -1.79 -18.52
N ASP A 170 -28.96 -2.50 -19.11
CA ASP A 170 -28.69 -3.82 -19.73
C ASP A 170 -27.56 -3.76 -20.78
N TRP A 171 -27.52 -2.71 -21.59
CA TRP A 171 -26.49 -2.49 -22.60
C TRP A 171 -25.09 -2.19 -22.04
N ALA A 172 -24.99 -1.86 -20.76
CA ALA A 172 -23.74 -1.47 -20.12
C ALA A 172 -23.13 -2.56 -19.23
N LYS A 173 -23.85 -3.67 -19.00
CA LYS A 173 -23.44 -4.72 -18.06
C LYS A 173 -22.07 -5.28 -18.37
N ASP A 174 -21.84 -5.73 -19.60
CA ASP A 174 -20.59 -6.38 -19.98
C ASP A 174 -19.40 -5.41 -19.91
N GLY A 175 -19.58 -4.19 -20.42
CA GLY A 175 -18.52 -3.17 -20.40
C GLY A 175 -18.18 -2.70 -18.99
N LEU A 176 -19.19 -2.52 -18.14
CA LEU A 176 -18.96 -2.12 -16.74
C LEU A 176 -18.34 -3.26 -15.93
N ASP A 177 -18.84 -4.49 -16.08
CA ASP A 177 -18.26 -5.65 -15.41
C ASP A 177 -16.82 -5.86 -15.82
N TRP A 178 -16.49 -5.75 -17.11
CA TRP A 178 -15.11 -5.84 -17.58
C TRP A 178 -14.20 -4.79 -16.94
N ALA A 179 -14.65 -3.53 -16.88
CA ALA A 179 -13.85 -2.45 -16.33
C ALA A 179 -13.62 -2.56 -14.81
N ILE A 180 -14.64 -3.04 -14.07
CA ILE A 180 -14.53 -3.35 -12.64
C ILE A 180 -13.61 -4.55 -12.39
N SER A 181 -13.76 -5.59 -13.21
CA SER A 181 -13.01 -6.84 -13.07
C SER A 181 -11.51 -6.64 -13.28
N ASN A 182 -11.14 -5.67 -14.13
CA ASN A 182 -9.78 -5.24 -14.39
C ASN A 182 -9.31 -4.08 -13.50
N ALA A 183 -10.07 -3.67 -12.47
CA ALA A 183 -9.73 -2.56 -11.57
C ALA A 183 -9.49 -1.20 -12.27
N ILE A 184 -9.97 -1.03 -13.50
CA ILE A 184 -9.93 0.25 -14.22
C ILE A 184 -10.95 1.21 -13.60
N LEU A 185 -12.11 0.68 -13.20
CA LEU A 185 -13.09 1.37 -12.37
C LEU A 185 -13.16 0.66 -11.02
N SER A 186 -13.37 1.44 -9.96
CA SER A 186 -13.70 0.94 -8.62
C SER A 186 -15.11 1.42 -8.21
N GLY A 187 -15.63 0.82 -7.14
CA GLY A 187 -16.88 1.27 -6.51
C GLY A 187 -16.79 2.68 -5.95
N THR A 188 -17.94 3.29 -5.66
CA THR A 188 -18.02 4.61 -5.01
C THR A 188 -18.08 4.52 -3.49
N GLY A 189 -17.69 3.38 -2.90
CA GLY A 189 -17.84 3.05 -1.47
C GLY A 189 -19.13 2.29 -1.15
N ASN A 190 -19.22 1.70 0.05
CA ASN A 190 -20.39 0.96 0.56
C ASN A 190 -20.93 -0.13 -0.38
N LYS A 191 -20.06 -0.81 -1.13
CA LYS A 191 -20.44 -1.77 -2.18
C LYS A 191 -21.42 -1.18 -3.21
N THR A 192 -21.19 0.05 -3.67
CA THR A 192 -21.99 0.70 -4.74
C THR A 192 -21.14 1.04 -5.98
N LEU A 193 -21.73 0.92 -7.17
CA LEU A 193 -21.14 1.27 -8.46
C LEU A 193 -21.49 2.69 -8.91
N ASN A 194 -22.69 3.14 -8.56
CA ASN A 194 -23.32 4.37 -9.04
C ASN A 194 -23.25 4.51 -10.58
N PRO A 195 -23.86 3.58 -11.35
CA PRO A 195 -23.64 3.48 -12.80
C PRO A 195 -24.09 4.72 -13.59
N LEU A 196 -25.15 5.38 -13.12
CA LEU A 196 -25.66 6.63 -13.69
C LEU A 196 -24.95 7.88 -13.16
N GLY A 197 -24.04 7.73 -12.21
CA GLY A 197 -23.18 8.81 -11.71
C GLY A 197 -22.24 9.32 -12.80
N THR A 198 -21.69 10.51 -12.58
CA THR A 198 -20.80 11.20 -13.55
C THR A 198 -19.35 11.17 -13.11
N ALA A 199 -18.40 11.24 -14.04
CA ALA A 199 -16.98 11.41 -13.74
C ALA A 199 -16.54 12.89 -13.81
N THR A 200 -15.61 13.27 -12.94
CA THR A 200 -14.82 14.51 -13.08
C THR A 200 -13.59 14.27 -13.96
N ARG A 201 -12.94 15.35 -14.42
CA ARG A 201 -11.67 15.29 -15.16
C ARG A 201 -10.55 14.62 -14.36
N ALA A 202 -10.49 14.86 -13.06
CA ALA A 202 -9.55 14.17 -12.15
C ALA A 202 -9.78 12.66 -12.11
N GLN A 203 -11.05 12.22 -11.99
CA GLN A 203 -11.40 10.80 -12.02
C GLN A 203 -11.09 10.18 -13.39
N ALA A 204 -11.37 10.90 -14.47
CA ALA A 204 -11.00 10.46 -15.81
C ALA A 204 -9.48 10.31 -15.96
N ALA A 205 -8.68 11.25 -15.46
CA ALA A 205 -7.22 11.17 -15.51
C ALA A 205 -6.68 9.90 -14.84
N LYS A 206 -7.20 9.56 -13.66
CA LYS A 206 -6.84 8.32 -12.95
C LYS A 206 -7.26 7.07 -13.73
N ILE A 207 -8.47 7.05 -14.26
CA ILE A 207 -8.98 5.94 -15.09
C ILE A 207 -8.10 5.74 -16.33
N PHE A 208 -7.77 6.80 -17.07
CA PHE A 208 -6.98 6.67 -18.29
C PHE A 208 -5.50 6.38 -18.04
N TYR A 209 -4.96 6.81 -16.90
CA TYR A 209 -3.68 6.32 -16.41
C TYR A 209 -3.70 4.80 -16.23
N PHE A 210 -4.75 4.24 -15.61
CA PHE A 210 -4.90 2.80 -15.43
C PHE A 210 -5.10 2.06 -16.75
N VAL A 211 -5.86 2.61 -17.69
CA VAL A 211 -6.03 2.04 -19.04
C VAL A 211 -4.68 1.96 -19.77
N ASP A 212 -3.93 3.06 -19.83
CA ASP A 212 -2.63 3.08 -20.50
C ASP A 212 -1.62 2.13 -19.84
N TYR A 213 -1.62 2.06 -18.51
CA TYR A 213 -0.73 1.18 -17.79
C TYR A 213 -1.11 -0.30 -18.00
N LEU A 214 -2.40 -0.65 -17.98
CA LEU A 214 -2.88 -2.00 -18.33
C LEU A 214 -2.51 -2.39 -19.77
N MET A 215 -2.58 -1.44 -20.71
CA MET A 215 -2.18 -1.67 -22.11
C MET A 215 -0.71 -2.07 -22.24
N ASN A 216 0.16 -1.39 -21.48
CA ASN A 216 1.60 -1.51 -21.62
C ASN A 216 2.19 -2.62 -20.73
N GLU A 217 1.72 -2.71 -19.48
CA GLU A 217 2.30 -3.57 -18.44
C GLU A 217 1.48 -4.82 -18.15
N GLY A 218 0.21 -4.87 -18.61
CA GLY A 218 -0.66 -6.02 -18.45
C GLY A 218 -1.25 -6.24 -17.06
N ILE A 219 -1.05 -5.27 -16.18
CA ILE A 219 -1.68 -5.14 -14.87
C ILE A 219 -2.07 -3.68 -14.71
N VAL A 220 -3.04 -3.35 -13.85
CA VAL A 220 -3.30 -1.97 -13.42
C VAL A 220 -2.24 -1.60 -12.37
N PRO A 221 -1.72 -0.36 -12.34
CA PRO A 221 -0.70 0.00 -11.37
C PRO A 221 -1.31 -0.08 -9.97
N PRO A 222 -0.55 -0.55 -8.96
CA PRO A 222 -1.04 -0.52 -7.59
C PRO A 222 -1.41 0.92 -7.27
N ASP A 223 -2.70 1.15 -7.07
CA ASP A 223 -3.23 2.47 -6.80
C ASP A 223 -2.52 2.99 -5.55
N THR A 224 -1.77 4.08 -5.66
CA THR A 224 -1.12 4.71 -4.50
C THR A 224 -2.15 5.34 -3.54
N THR A 225 -3.45 5.22 -3.87
CA THR A 225 -4.61 5.71 -3.12
C THR A 225 -5.80 4.74 -2.99
N ASP A 226 -5.74 3.49 -3.47
CA ASP A 226 -6.69 2.39 -3.12
C ASP A 226 -5.88 1.19 -2.63
N PHE A 227 -6.10 0.77 -1.38
CA PHE A 227 -5.40 -0.36 -0.76
C PHE A 227 -5.89 -1.74 -1.21
N ASP A 228 -6.82 -1.82 -2.16
CA ASP A 228 -7.53 -3.07 -2.50
C ASP A 228 -6.95 -3.86 -3.69
N ALA A 229 -5.82 -3.45 -4.27
CA ALA A 229 -5.21 -4.17 -5.41
C ALA A 229 -3.68 -4.24 -5.32
N ILE A 230 -3.17 -4.88 -4.27
CA ILE A 230 -1.83 -5.50 -4.31
C ILE A 230 -2.03 -6.91 -4.89
N GLU A 231 -1.28 -7.28 -5.94
CA GLU A 231 -1.30 -8.65 -6.48
C GLU A 231 -0.96 -9.68 -5.38
N MET A 232 -2.01 -10.27 -4.80
CA MET A 232 -1.92 -11.34 -3.82
C MET A 232 -1.52 -12.63 -4.54
N LYS A 233 -0.25 -13.00 -4.42
CA LYS A 233 0.26 -14.26 -4.99
C LYS A 233 -0.15 -15.42 -4.11
N THR A 234 -1.04 -16.28 -4.58
CA THR A 234 -1.26 -17.59 -3.97
C THR A 234 -0.01 -18.46 -4.17
N VAL A 235 0.70 -18.73 -3.08
CA VAL A 235 1.77 -19.74 -3.02
C VAL A 235 1.21 -20.92 -2.23
N ASP A 236 1.39 -22.14 -2.75
CA ASP A 236 0.90 -23.40 -2.15
C ASP A 236 1.53 -23.78 -0.79
N ASN A 237 2.36 -22.88 -0.21
CA ASN A 237 3.00 -23.08 1.08
C ASN A 237 3.07 -21.75 1.84
N PRO A 238 2.17 -21.50 2.80
CA PRO A 238 2.01 -20.20 3.45
C PRO A 238 3.24 -19.83 4.28
N MET A 239 3.59 -18.54 4.30
CA MET A 239 4.54 -18.02 5.27
C MET A 239 3.81 -17.76 6.59
N ILE A 240 4.41 -18.14 7.70
CA ILE A 240 3.98 -17.72 9.04
C ILE A 240 4.68 -16.39 9.35
N LEU A 241 3.87 -15.34 9.50
CA LEU A 241 4.31 -13.98 9.79
C LEU A 241 4.04 -13.67 11.25
N CYS A 242 5.11 -13.57 12.04
CA CYS A 242 5.02 -13.31 13.48
C CYS A 242 5.15 -11.81 13.75
N TRP A 243 4.12 -11.23 14.38
CA TRP A 243 4.02 -9.83 14.77
C TRP A 243 3.96 -9.74 16.29
N GLY A 244 4.72 -8.83 16.88
CA GLY A 244 4.74 -8.69 18.32
C GLY A 244 5.94 -7.89 18.81
N ASP A 245 6.13 -7.92 20.12
CA ASP A 245 7.21 -7.22 20.82
C ASP A 245 8.40 -8.16 21.12
N SER A 246 9.13 -7.94 22.22
CA SER A 246 10.24 -8.80 22.65
C SER A 246 9.80 -10.24 22.95
N MET A 247 8.54 -10.47 23.34
CA MET A 247 8.00 -11.80 23.60
C MET A 247 7.92 -12.68 22.35
N THR A 248 8.04 -12.07 21.16
CA THR A 248 7.99 -12.78 19.87
C THR A 248 9.37 -13.25 19.39
N GLN A 249 10.47 -12.94 20.08
CA GLN A 249 11.82 -13.22 19.56
C GLN A 249 12.23 -14.70 19.60
N GLY A 250 11.64 -15.53 20.46
CA GLY A 250 12.07 -16.92 20.67
C GLY A 250 11.31 -17.96 19.85
N TYR A 251 10.00 -18.09 20.07
CA TYR A 251 9.15 -19.15 19.49
C TYR A 251 9.21 -19.30 17.95
N PRO A 252 9.42 -18.25 17.11
CA PRO A 252 9.48 -18.42 15.66
C PRO A 252 10.61 -19.36 15.22
N SER A 253 11.71 -19.41 15.98
CA SER A 253 12.83 -20.32 15.71
C SER A 253 12.48 -21.78 15.95
N PHE A 254 11.65 -22.07 16.95
CA PHE A 254 11.13 -23.41 17.27
C PHE A 254 10.15 -23.86 16.19
N LEU A 255 9.22 -23.00 15.75
CA LEU A 255 8.29 -23.30 14.65
C LEU A 255 9.04 -23.71 13.37
N LYS A 256 10.09 -22.96 13.04
CA LYS A 256 10.94 -23.27 11.88
C LYS A 256 11.74 -24.56 12.06
N ARG A 257 12.32 -24.78 13.24
CA ARG A 257 13.22 -25.92 13.51
C ARG A 257 12.47 -27.23 13.64
N ASP A 258 11.40 -27.25 14.43
CA ASP A 258 10.75 -28.47 14.90
C ASP A 258 9.68 -28.92 13.90
N TYR A 259 8.93 -27.97 13.33
CA TYR A 259 7.83 -28.24 12.39
C TYR A 259 8.19 -27.96 10.92
N LYS A 260 9.42 -27.49 10.64
CA LYS A 260 9.92 -27.18 9.28
C LYS A 260 9.06 -26.15 8.53
N LEU A 261 8.37 -25.28 9.26
CA LEU A 261 7.50 -24.26 8.69
C LEU A 261 8.31 -23.07 8.16
N ARG A 262 7.74 -22.39 7.16
CA ARG A 262 8.30 -21.14 6.63
C ARG A 262 7.90 -20.01 7.56
N VAL A 263 8.82 -19.54 8.40
CA VAL A 263 8.53 -18.50 9.38
C VAL A 263 9.36 -17.25 9.10
N ARG A 264 8.71 -16.09 9.17
CA ARG A 264 9.36 -14.78 9.19
C ARG A 264 8.93 -14.05 10.46
N ASN A 265 9.93 -13.74 11.29
CA ASN A 265 9.72 -12.89 12.44
C ASN A 265 9.81 -11.41 12.01
N TRP A 266 8.74 -10.65 12.21
CA TRP A 266 8.70 -9.21 12.00
C TRP A 266 8.79 -8.42 13.31
N SER A 267 8.86 -9.08 14.47
CA SER A 267 8.98 -8.38 15.76
C SER A 267 10.31 -7.67 15.93
N SER A 268 10.27 -6.56 16.64
CA SER A 268 11.46 -6.00 17.29
C SER A 268 11.19 -5.81 18.78
N GLY A 269 12.25 -5.76 19.59
CA GLY A 269 12.11 -5.75 21.04
C GLY A 269 11.42 -4.47 21.53
N GLY A 270 10.47 -4.61 22.46
CA GLY A 270 9.77 -3.50 23.12
C GLY A 270 8.94 -2.58 22.21
N GLU A 271 8.54 -3.06 21.04
CA GLU A 271 7.55 -2.36 20.21
C GLU A 271 6.17 -2.30 20.88
N LYS A 272 5.45 -1.21 20.65
CA LYS A 272 4.04 -1.05 21.05
C LYS A 272 3.11 -1.61 19.98
N ALA A 273 1.91 -2.07 20.35
CA ALA A 273 0.92 -2.61 19.41
C ALA A 273 0.59 -1.67 18.25
N GLU A 274 0.44 -0.38 18.53
CA GLU A 274 0.13 0.66 17.54
C GLU A 274 1.29 0.82 16.54
N PHE A 275 2.53 0.81 17.03
CA PHE A 275 3.70 0.85 16.15
C PHE A 275 3.83 -0.42 15.30
N ILE A 276 3.50 -1.59 15.87
CA ILE A 276 3.44 -2.85 15.12
C ILE A 276 2.37 -2.74 14.02
N ALA A 277 1.20 -2.19 14.33
CA ALA A 277 0.11 -1.96 13.37
C ALA A 277 0.53 -1.00 12.26
N MET A 278 1.25 0.08 12.58
CA MET A 278 1.80 1.01 11.59
C MET A 278 2.85 0.34 10.70
N LYS A 279 3.78 -0.41 11.29
CA LYS A 279 4.81 -1.14 10.55
C LYS A 279 4.20 -2.17 9.61
N GLN A 280 3.17 -2.88 10.07
CA GLN A 280 2.46 -3.90 9.31
C GLN A 280 1.60 -3.25 8.20
N GLY A 281 0.98 -2.11 8.50
CA GLY A 281 0.22 -1.26 7.60
C GLY A 281 -1.26 -1.08 7.94
N GLY A 282 -1.74 -1.76 8.98
CA GLY A 282 -3.06 -1.58 9.58
C GLY A 282 -3.38 -0.13 9.90
N THR A 283 -2.43 0.58 10.52
CA THR A 283 -2.57 2.00 10.83
C THR A 283 -1.70 2.85 9.88
N PRO A 284 -2.27 3.68 8.99
CA PRO A 284 -1.48 4.49 8.08
C PRO A 284 -0.74 5.61 8.82
N PHE A 285 0.46 5.95 8.32
CA PHE A 285 1.27 7.04 8.87
C PHE A 285 2.10 7.70 7.78
N TYR A 286 2.48 8.94 8.03
CA TYR A 286 2.96 9.85 6.99
C TYR A 286 4.22 10.58 7.43
N VAL A 287 4.92 11.16 6.47
CA VAL A 287 5.89 12.23 6.70
C VAL A 287 5.28 13.56 6.33
N ALA A 288 5.53 14.59 7.13
CA ALA A 288 5.28 15.97 6.74
C ALA A 288 6.17 16.36 5.54
N PRO A 289 5.86 17.48 4.85
CA PRO A 289 6.66 17.94 3.74
C PRO A 289 8.15 18.13 4.09
N PHE A 290 9.04 17.61 3.24
CA PHE A 290 10.49 17.75 3.32
C PHE A 290 11.15 17.50 1.96
N THR A 291 12.45 17.68 1.88
CA THR A 291 13.22 17.41 0.65
C THR A 291 14.14 16.22 0.88
N ILE A 292 14.02 15.19 0.05
CA ILE A 292 14.97 14.07 0.03
C ILE A 292 16.20 14.52 -0.77
N PRO A 293 17.39 14.65 -0.14
CA PRO A 293 18.59 15.13 -0.81
C PRO A 293 19.01 14.18 -1.94
N ALA A 294 19.68 14.71 -2.97
CA ALA A 294 20.31 13.86 -4.00
C ALA A 294 21.32 12.89 -3.37
N GLU A 295 22.08 13.34 -2.38
CA GLU A 295 23.10 12.54 -1.69
C GLU A 295 22.47 11.55 -0.68
N GLN A 296 23.17 10.45 -0.40
CA GLN A 296 22.83 9.55 0.71
C GLN A 296 23.20 10.20 2.03
N LYS A 297 22.33 11.10 2.49
CA LYS A 297 22.52 11.88 3.70
C LYS A 297 21.24 11.89 4.53
N ASP A 298 21.43 11.86 5.83
CA ASP A 298 20.38 12.00 6.83
C ASP A 298 19.66 13.33 6.65
N VAL A 299 18.34 13.27 6.51
CA VAL A 299 17.46 14.44 6.53
C VAL A 299 16.45 14.26 7.65
N LYS A 300 16.35 15.27 8.51
CA LYS A 300 15.35 15.31 9.57
C LYS A 300 13.95 15.38 8.94
N ILE A 301 13.02 14.60 9.48
CA ILE A 301 11.63 14.57 9.04
C ILE A 301 10.69 14.70 10.25
N THR A 302 9.43 15.01 9.97
CA THR A 302 8.35 14.99 10.95
C THR A 302 7.39 13.86 10.58
N LEU A 303 7.10 12.96 11.52
CA LEU A 303 6.11 11.91 11.33
C LEU A 303 4.71 12.41 11.68
N LEU A 304 3.71 11.96 10.94
CA LEU A 304 2.31 12.31 11.14
C LEU A 304 1.44 11.04 11.26
N ASP A 305 0.42 11.12 12.11
CA ASP A 305 -0.62 10.10 12.23
C ASP A 305 -1.61 10.14 11.05
N ASP A 306 -2.61 9.28 11.09
CA ASP A 306 -3.68 9.18 10.09
C ASP A 306 -4.61 10.41 10.04
N THR A 307 -4.57 11.25 11.06
CA THR A 307 -5.23 12.56 11.12
C THR A 307 -4.32 13.73 10.76
N PHE A 308 -3.09 13.44 10.32
CA PHE A 308 -2.02 14.40 9.98
C PHE A 308 -1.53 15.24 11.16
N ARG A 309 -1.66 14.76 12.40
CA ARG A 309 -1.02 15.37 13.57
C ARG A 309 0.38 14.83 13.75
N GLU A 310 1.28 15.68 14.23
CA GLU A 310 2.65 15.30 14.52
C GLU A 310 2.70 14.23 15.61
N ILE A 311 3.46 13.17 15.33
CA ILE A 311 3.72 12.09 16.28
C ILE A 311 4.98 12.43 17.05
N ASN A 312 4.83 12.69 18.35
CA ASN A 312 5.98 13.01 19.20
C ASN A 312 6.83 11.75 19.47
N SER A 313 8.14 11.93 19.64
CA SER A 313 9.05 10.82 19.98
C SER A 313 8.76 10.21 21.36
N ASP A 314 8.21 11.00 22.28
CA ASP A 314 7.75 10.55 23.60
C ASP A 314 6.43 9.72 23.54
N GLU A 315 5.66 9.83 22.46
CA GLU A 315 4.35 9.16 22.28
C GLU A 315 4.47 7.70 21.81
N GLY A 316 5.68 7.17 21.64
CA GLY A 316 5.89 5.72 21.57
C GLY A 316 6.62 5.16 20.35
N PHE A 317 7.26 6.01 19.56
CA PHE A 317 8.14 5.60 18.46
C PHE A 317 9.59 5.45 18.96
N ALA A 318 9.80 4.68 20.02
CA ALA A 318 11.13 4.21 20.32
C ALA A 318 11.41 3.03 19.37
N PHE A 319 12.14 3.27 18.28
CA PHE A 319 12.90 2.17 17.66
C PHE A 319 13.83 1.67 18.75
N LEU A 320 13.47 0.60 19.46
CA LEU A 320 14.32 0.14 20.54
C LEU A 320 15.54 -0.56 19.94
N GLY A 321 16.68 0.12 20.11
CA GLY A 321 17.95 -0.21 19.47
C GLY A 321 18.15 0.57 18.17
N ASN A 322 19.37 0.57 17.62
CA ASN A 322 19.78 1.26 16.37
C ASN A 322 19.01 0.83 15.09
N ASN A 323 17.83 0.22 15.20
CA ASN A 323 17.08 -0.42 14.13
C ASN A 323 15.81 0.36 13.81
N GLY A 324 15.98 1.43 13.02
CA GLY A 324 14.86 2.07 12.34
C GLY A 324 14.07 1.14 11.41
N LEU A 325 12.98 1.63 10.81
CA LEU A 325 12.35 0.94 9.69
C LEU A 325 13.28 0.98 8.47
N SER A 326 13.74 -0.20 8.08
CA SER A 326 14.65 -0.38 6.95
C SER A 326 14.27 -1.59 6.09
N PRO A 327 14.08 -1.40 4.77
CA PRO A 327 13.79 -0.14 4.11
C PRO A 327 12.33 0.31 4.31
N VAL A 328 12.09 1.59 4.16
CA VAL A 328 10.78 2.19 3.87
C VAL A 328 10.81 2.88 2.50
N TYR A 329 9.65 3.24 2.00
CA TYR A 329 9.48 4.00 0.78
C TYR A 329 8.67 5.25 1.07
N ILE A 330 9.23 6.40 0.66
CA ILE A 330 8.57 7.69 0.74
C ILE A 330 8.60 8.28 -0.66
N ASN A 331 7.43 8.59 -1.21
CA ASN A 331 7.31 9.09 -2.59
C ASN A 331 8.06 8.20 -3.61
N GLY A 332 7.98 6.87 -3.42
CA GLY A 332 8.69 5.87 -4.23
C GLY A 332 10.18 5.68 -3.92
N ILE A 333 10.81 6.61 -3.19
CA ILE A 333 12.25 6.54 -2.86
C ILE A 333 12.49 5.59 -1.69
N LYS A 334 13.38 4.62 -1.89
CA LYS A 334 13.75 3.64 -0.87
C LYS A 334 14.74 4.26 0.10
N GLY A 335 14.52 4.09 1.41
CA GLY A 335 15.46 4.57 2.42
C GLY A 335 15.27 3.93 3.80
N ASN A 336 16.07 4.38 4.74
CA ASN A 336 15.99 4.05 6.16
C ASN A 336 15.27 5.17 6.90
N LEU A 337 14.35 4.81 7.80
CA LEU A 337 13.69 5.73 8.72
C LEU A 337 14.05 5.35 10.16
N TYR A 338 14.61 6.26 10.95
CA TYR A 338 15.01 5.98 12.33
C TYR A 338 14.86 7.22 13.22
N LEU A 339 14.81 7.00 14.54
CA LEU A 339 14.91 8.02 15.58
C LEU A 339 16.38 8.14 15.96
N ASN A 340 16.89 9.36 16.00
CA ASN A 340 18.26 9.62 16.42
C ASN A 340 18.31 10.01 17.92
N ASP A 341 19.50 10.02 18.51
CA ASP A 341 19.73 10.35 19.93
C ASP A 341 19.27 11.77 20.32
N ASP A 342 19.08 12.65 19.32
CA ASP A 342 18.54 14.00 19.50
C ASP A 342 17.01 14.06 19.65
N GLY A 343 16.34 12.90 19.66
CA GLY A 343 14.89 12.76 19.80
C GLY A 343 14.09 13.05 18.53
N ASN A 344 14.73 13.14 17.36
CA ASN A 344 14.06 13.43 16.08
C ASN A 344 14.16 12.28 15.09
N TYR A 345 13.19 12.21 14.18
CA TYR A 345 13.20 11.25 13.08
C TYR A 345 14.05 11.71 11.91
N TYR A 346 14.71 10.76 11.28
CA TYR A 346 15.54 10.96 10.12
C TYR A 346 15.20 9.95 9.03
N PHE A 347 15.26 10.41 7.79
CA PHE A 347 15.25 9.56 6.61
C PHE A 347 16.60 9.62 5.91
N ASN A 348 17.11 8.47 5.44
CA ASN A 348 18.31 8.39 4.60
C ASN A 348 18.04 7.46 3.41
N ARG A 349 18.19 7.97 2.18
CA ARG A 349 17.92 7.20 0.97
C ARG A 349 18.96 6.09 0.72
N MET A 350 18.51 4.96 0.15
CA MET A 350 19.32 3.74 0.00
C MET A 350 19.59 3.30 -1.44
N ASP A 351 18.89 3.86 -2.44
CA ASP A 351 19.06 3.44 -3.84
C ASP A 351 20.53 3.57 -4.29
N PRO A 352 21.00 2.97 -5.40
CA PRO A 352 22.33 3.22 -5.96
C PRO A 352 22.38 4.46 -6.89
N ALA A 353 23.47 5.23 -6.84
CA ALA A 353 23.63 6.48 -7.59
C ALA A 353 23.65 6.26 -9.12
N PRO A 354 23.33 7.26 -9.96
CA PRO A 354 23.11 8.68 -9.65
C PRO A 354 21.68 9.02 -9.22
N TYR A 355 21.53 10.03 -8.36
CA TYR A 355 20.22 10.51 -7.90
C TYR A 355 20.03 12.01 -8.16
N THR A 356 18.76 12.40 -8.20
CA THR A 356 18.33 13.79 -8.09
C THR A 356 17.70 14.04 -6.72
N GLU A 357 17.67 15.30 -6.31
CA GLU A 357 16.85 15.76 -5.20
C GLU A 357 15.37 15.48 -5.51
N VAL A 358 14.60 15.09 -4.49
CA VAL A 358 13.16 14.81 -4.62
C VAL A 358 12.41 15.63 -3.58
N LEU A 359 11.54 16.52 -4.04
CA LEU A 359 10.63 17.23 -3.17
C LEU A 359 9.49 16.31 -2.74
N VAL A 360 9.24 16.27 -1.43
CA VAL A 360 8.06 15.67 -0.82
C VAL A 360 7.28 16.83 -0.22
N ASP A 361 6.41 17.45 -1.01
CA ASP A 361 5.79 18.72 -0.69
C ASP A 361 4.47 18.57 0.11
N ARG A 362 3.95 17.34 0.33
CA ARG A 362 2.70 16.99 1.06
C ARG A 362 2.99 15.98 2.14
N PRO A 363 2.11 15.87 3.16
CA PRO A 363 1.94 14.63 3.91
C PRO A 363 1.94 13.41 2.98
N THR A 364 2.97 12.57 3.10
CA THR A 364 3.19 11.43 2.21
C THR A 364 3.27 10.15 3.01
N ARG A 365 2.46 9.15 2.66
CA ARG A 365 2.41 7.90 3.40
C ARG A 365 3.76 7.21 3.37
N ILE A 366 4.21 6.73 4.52
CA ILE A 366 5.37 5.87 4.62
C ILE A 366 4.93 4.45 4.29
N VAL A 367 5.59 3.83 3.33
CA VAL A 367 5.33 2.43 2.97
C VAL A 367 6.46 1.55 3.47
N THR A 368 6.15 0.55 4.29
CA THR A 368 7.15 -0.41 4.79
C THR A 368 7.31 -1.60 3.84
N VAL A 369 8.36 -2.40 4.04
CA VAL A 369 8.50 -3.68 3.31
C VAL A 369 7.41 -4.67 3.66
N ALA A 370 6.91 -4.65 4.90
CA ALA A 370 5.80 -5.49 5.34
C ALA A 370 4.56 -5.26 4.47
N MET A 371 4.18 -4.00 4.26
CA MET A 371 3.05 -3.63 3.40
C MET A 371 3.21 -4.13 1.95
N LYS A 372 4.44 -4.14 1.41
CA LYS A 372 4.70 -4.56 0.02
C LYS A 372 4.69 -6.07 -0.21
N ASN A 373 4.75 -6.89 0.84
CA ASN A 373 4.94 -8.34 0.72
C ASN A 373 3.79 -9.12 1.37
N GLN A 374 2.56 -8.65 1.21
CA GLN A 374 1.37 -9.35 1.70
C GLN A 374 0.94 -10.47 0.76
N ASN A 375 0.43 -11.55 1.35
CA ASN A 375 -0.12 -12.71 0.65
C ASN A 375 -1.27 -13.26 1.50
N LEU A 376 -2.47 -13.36 0.92
CA LEU A 376 -3.66 -13.83 1.62
C LEU A 376 -3.55 -15.25 2.19
N ASN A 377 -2.69 -16.08 1.60
CA ASN A 377 -2.48 -17.43 2.08
C ASN A 377 -1.60 -17.47 3.34
N ASP A 378 -0.80 -16.44 3.61
CA ASP A 378 0.09 -16.39 4.77
C ASP A 378 -0.71 -16.42 6.07
N ILE A 379 -0.07 -16.94 7.13
CA ILE A 379 -0.69 -17.11 8.45
C ILE A 379 -0.07 -16.08 9.39
N HIS A 380 -0.90 -15.30 10.06
CA HIS A 380 -0.46 -14.20 10.89
C HIS A 380 -0.57 -14.55 12.37
N ILE A 381 0.55 -14.55 13.07
CA ILE A 381 0.60 -14.76 14.52
C ILE A 381 0.83 -13.41 15.18
N ILE A 382 -0.08 -12.96 16.02
CA ILE A 382 0.00 -11.67 16.69
C ILE A 382 0.15 -11.89 18.20
N PHE A 383 1.27 -11.42 18.74
CA PHE A 383 1.57 -11.45 20.17
C PHE A 383 2.08 -10.06 20.60
N SER A 384 1.14 -9.14 20.78
CA SER A 384 1.40 -7.73 21.12
C SER A 384 0.68 -7.31 22.39
N GLY A 385 1.40 -6.60 23.27
CA GLY A 385 0.84 -5.96 24.46
C GLY A 385 0.43 -4.49 24.25
N PRO A 386 -0.29 -3.88 25.21
CA PRO A 386 -0.73 -2.48 25.16
C PRO A 386 0.45 -1.49 25.28
N SER A 387 0.24 -0.25 24.82
CA SER A 387 1.30 0.78 24.65
C SER A 387 1.94 1.33 25.91
N ASN A 388 1.41 1.04 27.10
CA ASN A 388 1.98 1.34 28.42
C ASN A 388 1.08 0.66 29.47
N GLY A 389 1.50 -0.48 30.03
CA GLY A 389 0.66 -1.41 30.82
C GLY A 389 -0.10 -0.86 32.05
N TYR A 390 0.00 0.44 32.36
CA TYR A 390 -0.63 1.06 33.52
C TYR A 390 -1.79 2.03 33.21
N GLU A 391 -1.99 2.45 31.95
CA GLU A 391 -3.02 3.46 31.61
C GLU A 391 -4.36 2.87 31.12
N TRP A 392 -4.45 1.55 31.06
CA TRP A 392 -5.52 0.86 30.34
C TRP A 392 -6.30 -0.06 31.27
N ASN A 393 -7.59 0.23 31.40
CA ASN A 393 -8.48 -0.52 32.28
C ASN A 393 -9.13 -1.69 31.54
N GLU A 394 -9.03 -1.71 30.19
CA GLU A 394 -9.81 -2.53 29.24
C GLU A 394 -9.02 -2.77 27.95
N SER A 395 -9.32 -3.86 27.26
CA SER A 395 -8.62 -4.37 26.06
C SER A 395 -8.91 -3.61 24.76
N ASP A 396 -9.84 -2.65 24.77
CA ASP A 396 -10.47 -2.09 23.57
C ASP A 396 -9.48 -1.54 22.54
N LYS A 397 -8.56 -0.65 22.91
CA LYS A 397 -7.63 -0.10 21.90
C LYS A 397 -6.48 -1.06 21.53
N LEU A 398 -6.22 -2.11 22.32
CA LEU A 398 -5.34 -3.20 21.90
C LEU A 398 -6.05 -4.03 20.82
N ILE A 399 -7.34 -4.31 21.04
CA ILE A 399 -8.20 -4.92 20.04
C ILE A 399 -8.27 -4.05 18.79
N GLU A 400 -8.44 -2.72 18.91
CA GLU A 400 -8.44 -1.78 17.79
C GLU A 400 -7.16 -1.94 16.94
N ALA A 401 -5.98 -1.78 17.54
CA ALA A 401 -4.71 -1.90 16.83
C ALA A 401 -4.51 -3.28 16.16
N GLN A 402 -4.90 -4.36 16.85
CA GLN A 402 -4.82 -5.71 16.30
C GLN A 402 -5.85 -5.95 15.19
N SER A 403 -7.06 -5.38 15.32
CA SER A 403 -8.13 -5.50 14.33
C SER A 403 -7.82 -4.71 13.06
N ASP A 404 -7.22 -3.53 13.18
CA ASP A 404 -6.73 -2.73 12.04
C ASP A 404 -5.68 -3.51 11.23
N MET A 405 -4.77 -4.20 11.93
CA MET A 405 -3.82 -5.10 11.27
C MET A 405 -4.56 -6.20 10.51
N ILE A 406 -5.51 -6.88 11.14
CA ILE A 406 -6.24 -8.00 10.53
C ILE A 406 -7.02 -7.55 9.30
N GLU A 407 -7.74 -6.43 9.41
CA GLU A 407 -8.49 -5.83 8.29
C GLU A 407 -7.55 -5.52 7.13
N TYR A 408 -6.40 -4.88 7.40
CA TYR A 408 -5.41 -4.56 6.37
C TYR A 408 -4.73 -5.79 5.76
N MET A 409 -4.62 -6.89 6.49
CA MET A 409 -4.07 -8.16 5.95
C MET A 409 -5.04 -8.84 4.99
N GLY A 410 -6.34 -8.56 5.09
CA GLY A 410 -7.37 -9.09 4.20
C GLY A 410 -7.55 -10.61 4.27
N THR A 411 -7.01 -11.27 5.31
CA THR A 411 -7.04 -12.73 5.48
C THR A 411 -7.68 -13.14 6.80
N ASP A 412 -8.41 -14.24 6.79
CA ASP A 412 -8.96 -14.88 8.00
C ASP A 412 -7.92 -15.78 8.70
N LYS A 413 -6.72 -15.96 8.12
CA LYS A 413 -5.67 -16.83 8.67
C LYS A 413 -4.81 -16.10 9.70
N TYR A 414 -5.33 -15.94 10.90
CA TYR A 414 -4.59 -15.37 12.01
C TYR A 414 -4.83 -16.09 13.34
N ILE A 415 -3.90 -15.89 14.29
CA ILE A 415 -3.99 -16.31 15.68
C ILE A 415 -3.55 -15.14 16.57
N ILE A 416 -4.34 -14.84 17.59
CA ILE A 416 -4.00 -13.89 18.66
C ILE A 416 -3.53 -14.68 19.88
N ILE A 417 -2.34 -14.37 20.39
CA ILE A 417 -1.79 -15.02 21.59
C ILE A 417 -2.17 -14.20 22.83
N SER A 418 -2.62 -14.88 23.88
CA SER A 418 -2.84 -14.28 25.21
C SER A 418 -1.59 -13.59 25.78
N LEU A 419 -1.78 -12.52 26.53
CA LEU A 419 -0.73 -11.83 27.27
C LEU A 419 -0.25 -12.66 28.48
N THR A 420 1.05 -12.62 28.79
CA THR A 420 1.68 -13.55 29.74
C THR A 420 2.36 -12.94 30.97
N SER A 421 2.76 -11.67 31.02
CA SER A 421 3.47 -11.12 32.21
C SER A 421 2.55 -10.26 33.09
N TRP A 422 2.51 -10.53 34.39
CA TRP A 422 1.85 -9.66 35.39
C TRP A 422 2.63 -8.39 35.69
N TYR A 423 3.95 -8.38 35.45
CA TYR A 423 4.84 -7.31 35.91
C TYR A 423 4.41 -5.92 35.41
N TYR A 424 3.97 -5.84 34.15
CA TYR A 424 3.43 -4.63 33.54
C TYR A 424 1.92 -4.58 33.48
N LEU A 425 1.23 -5.71 33.63
CA LEU A 425 -0.23 -5.82 33.52
C LEU A 425 -0.81 -6.59 34.69
N PRO A 426 -1.01 -5.94 35.86
CA PRO A 426 -1.59 -6.60 37.03
C PRO A 426 -2.99 -7.19 36.80
N ASN A 427 -3.71 -6.73 35.78
CA ASN A 427 -5.04 -7.22 35.38
C ASN A 427 -5.02 -7.99 34.04
N VAL A 428 -3.92 -8.71 33.74
CA VAL A 428 -3.75 -9.40 32.46
C VAL A 428 -4.91 -10.35 32.12
N ASP A 429 -5.54 -10.95 33.14
CA ASP A 429 -6.65 -11.89 32.94
C ASP A 429 -7.86 -11.18 32.33
N LYS A 430 -8.20 -9.95 32.79
CA LYS A 430 -9.29 -9.14 32.21
C LYS A 430 -8.99 -8.76 30.75
N PHE A 431 -7.72 -8.50 30.41
CA PHE A 431 -7.33 -8.26 29.03
C PHE A 431 -7.52 -9.50 28.16
N ASN A 432 -7.07 -10.66 28.65
CA ASN A 432 -7.21 -11.92 27.94
C ASN A 432 -8.68 -12.34 27.79
N GLU A 433 -9.55 -12.06 28.77
CA GLU A 433 -11.00 -12.25 28.66
C GLU A 433 -11.58 -11.44 27.50
N GLY A 434 -11.25 -10.14 27.39
CA GLY A 434 -11.72 -9.31 26.28
C GLY A 434 -11.17 -9.73 24.92
N LEU A 435 -9.90 -10.16 24.85
CA LEU A 435 -9.30 -10.72 23.63
C LEU A 435 -9.99 -12.03 23.24
N ALA A 436 -10.25 -12.92 24.20
CA ALA A 436 -10.94 -14.19 23.96
C ALA A 436 -12.38 -13.98 23.48
N GLU A 437 -13.11 -13.04 24.09
CA GLU A 437 -14.48 -12.68 23.68
C GLU A 437 -14.52 -12.14 22.25
N TYR A 438 -13.57 -11.27 21.89
CA TYR A 438 -13.54 -10.64 20.57
C TYR A 438 -13.06 -11.59 19.46
N TYR A 439 -11.97 -12.34 19.70
CA TYR A 439 -11.33 -13.17 18.67
C TYR A 439 -11.81 -14.62 18.63
N GLY A 440 -12.55 -15.07 19.66
CA GLY A 440 -13.16 -16.38 19.72
C GLY A 440 -12.18 -17.53 19.45
N GLU A 441 -12.48 -18.36 18.46
CA GLU A 441 -11.63 -19.53 18.12
C GLU A 441 -10.23 -19.15 17.62
N LYS A 442 -9.99 -17.91 17.19
CA LYS A 442 -8.66 -17.45 16.74
C LYS A 442 -7.76 -17.03 17.92
N PHE A 443 -8.31 -16.96 19.13
CA PHE A 443 -7.54 -16.71 20.35
C PHE A 443 -6.85 -17.99 20.84
N LEU A 444 -5.57 -17.87 21.19
CA LEU A 444 -4.78 -18.91 21.86
C LEU A 444 -4.53 -18.48 23.31
N ASP A 445 -5.23 -19.10 24.25
CA ASP A 445 -5.05 -18.88 25.68
C ASP A 445 -3.82 -19.62 26.22
N PHE A 446 -2.65 -19.18 25.76
CA PHE A 446 -1.38 -19.75 26.14
C PHE A 446 -1.04 -19.51 27.61
N ARG A 447 -1.50 -18.39 28.18
CA ARG A 447 -1.34 -18.07 29.59
C ARG A 447 -1.96 -19.16 30.45
N SER A 448 -3.25 -19.47 30.24
CA SER A 448 -3.94 -20.47 31.04
C SER A 448 -3.30 -21.84 30.90
N TYR A 449 -2.87 -22.21 29.68
CA TYR A 449 -2.15 -23.46 29.43
C TYR A 449 -0.90 -23.60 30.32
N LEU A 450 -0.08 -22.55 30.43
CA LEU A 450 1.16 -22.58 31.23
C LEU A 450 0.93 -22.82 32.74
N LEU A 451 -0.29 -22.62 33.23
CA LEU A 451 -0.63 -22.85 34.64
C LEU A 451 -1.07 -24.30 34.94
N THR A 452 -1.23 -25.13 33.91
CA THR A 452 -1.75 -26.51 34.03
C THR A 452 -0.67 -27.52 34.40
N ASP A 453 -1.05 -28.73 34.84
CA ASP A 453 -0.12 -29.88 34.92
C ASP A 453 0.37 -30.32 33.53
N GLU A 454 -0.50 -30.23 32.52
CA GLU A 454 -0.20 -30.61 31.14
C GLU A 454 1.01 -29.86 30.56
N ALA A 455 1.14 -28.56 30.85
CA ALA A 455 2.30 -27.79 30.40
C ALA A 455 3.63 -28.29 30.99
N PHE A 456 3.63 -28.75 32.25
CA PHE A 456 4.83 -29.31 32.88
C PHE A 456 5.17 -30.69 32.35
N GLU A 457 4.15 -31.52 32.09
CA GLU A 457 4.31 -32.82 31.44
C GLU A 457 4.88 -32.66 30.02
N ALA A 458 4.32 -31.73 29.22
CA ALA A 458 4.80 -31.42 27.87
C ALA A 458 6.22 -30.84 27.87
N ALA A 459 6.60 -30.07 28.91
CA ALA A 459 7.95 -29.58 29.11
C ALA A 459 8.93 -30.65 29.61
N GLY A 460 8.43 -31.79 30.11
CA GLY A 460 9.26 -32.84 30.71
C GLY A 460 9.94 -32.41 32.01
N ILE A 461 9.33 -31.49 32.77
CA ILE A 461 9.88 -30.99 34.03
C ILE A 461 8.91 -31.21 35.20
N THR A 462 9.47 -31.30 36.41
CA THR A 462 8.66 -31.38 37.65
C THR A 462 8.50 -29.98 38.25
N LYS A 463 7.30 -29.65 38.72
CA LYS A 463 7.02 -28.38 39.43
C LYS A 463 7.95 -28.19 40.63
N THR A 464 8.57 -27.02 40.72
CA THR A 464 9.28 -26.58 41.93
C THR A 464 8.29 -25.98 42.94
N GLU A 465 8.72 -25.79 44.19
CA GLU A 465 7.91 -25.07 45.19
C GLU A 465 7.62 -23.63 44.74
N GLN A 466 8.57 -22.97 44.06
CA GLN A 466 8.36 -21.64 43.51
C GLN A 466 7.31 -21.65 42.40
N ASP A 467 7.30 -22.65 41.52
CA ASP A 467 6.28 -22.77 40.47
C ASP A 467 4.88 -22.94 41.06
N ILE A 468 4.75 -23.72 42.14
CA ILE A 468 3.48 -23.88 42.86
C ILE A 468 3.01 -22.55 43.44
N ASN A 469 3.93 -21.76 44.03
CA ASN A 469 3.62 -20.45 44.57
C ASN A 469 3.23 -19.44 43.46
N ASP A 470 3.92 -19.46 42.32
CA ASP A 470 3.62 -18.61 41.17
C ASP A 470 2.21 -18.94 40.63
N ILE A 471 1.90 -20.22 40.40
CA ILE A 471 0.58 -20.67 39.94
C ILE A 471 -0.52 -20.27 40.92
N ALA A 472 -0.28 -20.36 42.23
CA ALA A 472 -1.28 -20.03 43.25
C ALA A 472 -1.71 -18.56 43.22
N ILE A 473 -0.86 -17.67 42.72
CA ILE A 473 -1.19 -16.25 42.51
C ILE A 473 -1.52 -15.92 41.05
N GLY A 474 -1.64 -16.94 40.19
CA GLY A 474 -1.94 -16.78 38.78
C GLY A 474 -0.78 -16.29 37.93
N GLU A 475 0.46 -16.29 38.42
CA GLU A 475 1.65 -15.88 37.68
C GLU A 475 2.26 -17.05 36.88
N ILE A 476 2.91 -16.75 35.76
CA ILE A 476 3.61 -17.76 34.96
C ILE A 476 4.73 -18.40 35.79
N PRO A 477 4.82 -19.74 35.85
CA PRO A 477 5.86 -20.43 36.60
C PRO A 477 7.27 -19.95 36.30
N SER A 478 8.07 -19.73 37.35
CA SER A 478 9.47 -19.35 37.24
C SER A 478 10.30 -20.31 36.38
N SER A 479 9.98 -21.61 36.37
CA SER A 479 10.62 -22.61 35.51
C SER A 479 10.43 -22.37 34.00
N PHE A 480 9.43 -21.56 33.60
CA PHE A 480 9.18 -21.18 32.21
C PHE A 480 9.74 -19.79 31.86
N ARG A 481 10.27 -19.05 32.82
CA ARG A 481 10.76 -17.68 32.60
C ARG A 481 12.28 -17.60 32.56
N SER A 482 12.81 -16.64 31.81
CA SER A 482 14.21 -16.22 31.89
C SER A 482 14.41 -15.03 32.81
N ASP A 483 13.38 -14.18 32.92
CA ASP A 483 13.32 -13.02 33.81
C ASP A 483 11.85 -12.75 34.22
N LYS A 484 11.50 -11.53 34.64
CA LYS A 484 10.13 -11.22 35.08
C LYS A 484 9.13 -11.07 33.92
N GLU A 485 9.62 -10.89 32.71
CA GLU A 485 8.86 -10.56 31.51
C GLU A 485 8.93 -11.70 30.51
N HIS A 486 10.14 -12.18 30.22
CA HIS A 486 10.43 -13.06 29.10
C HIS A 486 10.39 -14.53 29.49
N GLY A 487 9.87 -15.33 28.56
CA GLY A 487 9.93 -16.78 28.60
C GLY A 487 11.31 -17.31 28.22
N ASN A 488 11.73 -18.41 28.84
CA ASN A 488 12.95 -19.12 28.46
C ASN A 488 12.71 -20.08 27.27
N ASP A 489 13.69 -20.92 26.94
CA ASP A 489 13.57 -21.87 25.82
C ASP A 489 12.41 -22.87 25.98
N ILE A 490 12.06 -23.25 27.23
CA ILE A 490 10.93 -24.15 27.50
C ILE A 490 9.61 -23.47 27.12
N PHE A 491 9.41 -22.22 27.58
CA PHE A 491 8.25 -21.42 27.20
C PHE A 491 8.12 -21.27 25.68
N ASN A 492 9.22 -20.92 25.00
CA ASN A 492 9.22 -20.71 23.55
C ASN A 492 8.92 -22.00 22.78
N LYS A 493 9.41 -23.15 23.26
CA LYS A 493 9.05 -24.45 22.70
C LYS A 493 7.57 -24.74 22.89
N LEU A 494 7.06 -24.61 24.13
CA LEU A 494 5.66 -24.85 24.44
C LEU A 494 4.73 -23.96 23.61
N LEU A 495 5.06 -22.68 23.45
CA LEU A 495 4.29 -21.76 22.61
C LEU A 495 4.29 -22.21 21.15
N SER A 496 5.45 -22.60 20.62
CA SER A 496 5.55 -23.14 19.26
C SER A 496 4.70 -24.40 19.08
N ASP A 497 4.67 -25.29 20.07
CA ASP A 497 3.87 -26.52 20.02
C ASP A 497 2.37 -26.20 20.02
N GLN A 498 1.93 -25.31 20.91
CA GLN A 498 0.53 -24.87 20.98
C GLN A 498 0.09 -24.12 19.73
N LEU A 499 0.96 -23.27 19.15
CA LEU A 499 0.68 -22.60 17.88
C LEU A 499 0.55 -23.60 16.73
N TYR A 500 1.40 -24.62 16.67
CA TYR A 500 1.29 -25.67 15.64
C TYR A 500 -0.05 -26.39 15.73
N ILE A 501 -0.41 -26.85 16.93
CA ILE A 501 -1.69 -27.50 17.21
C ILE A 501 -2.85 -26.59 16.77
N LYS A 502 -2.83 -25.32 17.20
CA LYS A 502 -3.88 -24.35 16.87
C LYS A 502 -4.01 -24.10 15.37
N MET A 503 -2.89 -24.01 14.64
CA MET A 503 -2.91 -23.84 13.18
C MET A 503 -3.48 -25.08 12.47
N VAL A 504 -3.24 -26.29 12.97
CA VAL A 504 -3.84 -27.53 12.45
C VAL A 504 -5.34 -27.57 12.76
N GLU A 505 -5.74 -27.23 13.99
CA GLU A 505 -7.15 -27.17 14.41
C GLU A 505 -7.98 -26.20 13.56
N LEU A 506 -7.42 -25.02 13.26
CA LEU A 506 -8.05 -24.01 12.40
C LEU A 506 -7.96 -24.35 10.90
N GLY A 507 -7.30 -25.45 10.53
CA GLY A 507 -7.13 -25.87 9.13
C GLY A 507 -6.23 -24.95 8.31
N TYR A 508 -5.33 -24.20 8.94
CA TYR A 508 -4.40 -23.31 8.24
C TYR A 508 -3.22 -24.06 7.60
N ILE A 509 -2.84 -25.18 8.21
CA ILE A 509 -1.77 -26.09 7.77
C ILE A 509 -2.23 -27.55 7.92
N GLU A 510 -1.55 -28.46 7.22
CA GLU A 510 -1.72 -29.90 7.41
C GLU A 510 -0.94 -30.39 8.66
N GLY A 511 -1.53 -31.35 9.38
CA GLY A 511 -1.02 -31.91 10.63
C GLY A 511 -0.14 -33.15 10.49
#